data_AF-A0A7S4LIB0-F1
#
_entry.id   AF-A0A7S4LIB0-F1
#
_cell.length_a   1.000
_cell.length_b   1.000
_cell.length_c   1.000
_cell.angle_alpha   90.00
_cell.angle_beta   90.00
_cell.angle_gamma   90.00
#
_symmetry.space_group_name_H-M   'P 1'
#
loop_
_entity.id
_entity.type
_entity.pdbx_description
1 polymer ?
#
loop_
_entity_poly.entity_id
_entity_poly.type
_entity_poly.pdbx_seq_one_letter_code
_entity_poly.pdbx_strand_id
1 'polypeptide(L)'
;MFSECETKPNTVVLSVYWSGTSTSIEDQRNQISLFAKHTKGIDVTNRRAPIDATHLKMCFDGCGVTHGMTGTLFAVGIQEQCDEVCKQVRLLTNRSKHVRVNCLGLSRGGIGGFLLAKGLARCRPDDVELNLLAMDPVPGNSILFQ
;
A
#
# COMPACT_ATOMS: atom_id res chain seq x y z
N MET A 1 8.81 -26.48 1.60
CA MET A 1 7.63 -26.87 0.81
C MET A 1 6.85 -25.59 0.57
N PHE A 2 7.08 -24.93 -0.57
CA PHE A 2 6.27 -23.77 -0.93
C PHE A 2 4.95 -24.33 -1.47
N SER A 3 3.87 -24.15 -0.71
CA SER A 3 2.53 -24.47 -1.20
C SER A 3 2.29 -23.65 -2.44
N GLU A 4 1.92 -24.30 -3.55
CA GLU A 4 1.36 -23.59 -4.69
C GLU A 4 0.17 -22.79 -4.17
N CYS A 5 0.23 -21.47 -4.37
CA CYS A 5 -0.81 -20.56 -3.91
C CYS A 5 -1.99 -20.71 -4.86
N GLU A 6 -2.92 -21.59 -4.49
CA GLU A 6 -4.17 -21.83 -5.20
C GLU A 6 -4.90 -20.48 -5.35
N THR A 7 -4.94 -19.95 -6.58
CA THR A 7 -5.60 -18.67 -6.83
C THR A 7 -7.11 -18.86 -6.73
N LYS A 8 -7.72 -18.28 -5.69
CA LYS A 8 -9.18 -18.28 -5.54
C LYS A 8 -9.83 -17.72 -6.82
N PRO A 9 -10.93 -18.32 -7.33
CA PRO A 9 -11.65 -17.76 -8.48
C PRO A 9 -12.09 -16.32 -8.17
N ASN A 10 -12.03 -15.44 -9.18
CA ASN A 10 -12.37 -14.01 -9.06
C ASN A 10 -11.44 -13.19 -8.14
N THR A 11 -10.14 -13.52 -8.10
CA THR A 11 -9.13 -12.75 -7.36
C THR A 11 -8.72 -11.47 -8.11
N VAL A 12 -8.67 -10.35 -7.39
CA VAL A 12 -8.01 -9.12 -7.83
C VAL A 12 -6.74 -8.90 -7.03
N VAL A 13 -5.65 -8.61 -7.73
CA VAL A 13 -4.37 -8.22 -7.13
C VAL A 13 -4.30 -6.70 -7.08
N LEU A 14 -4.14 -6.16 -5.87
CA LEU A 14 -3.88 -4.74 -5.63
C LEU A 14 -2.47 -4.59 -5.06
N SER A 15 -1.54 -4.06 -5.87
CA SER A 15 -0.18 -3.77 -5.40
C SER A 15 -0.07 -2.33 -4.92
N VAL A 16 0.42 -2.11 -3.70
CA VAL A 16 0.48 -0.80 -3.06
C VAL A 16 1.93 -0.45 -2.79
N TYR A 17 2.36 0.73 -3.24
CA TYR A 17 3.72 1.22 -3.16
C TYR A 17 3.79 2.50 -2.34
N TRP A 18 4.60 2.50 -1.29
CA TRP A 18 4.89 3.67 -0.47
C TRP A 18 6.37 4.05 -0.55
N SER A 19 6.65 5.17 -1.19
CA SER A 19 8.01 5.73 -1.23
C SER A 19 8.53 6.12 0.15
N GLY A 20 9.85 6.20 0.27
CA GLY A 20 10.52 6.74 1.47
C GLY A 20 10.18 8.21 1.70
N THR A 21 10.36 8.68 2.94
CA THR A 21 9.91 9.97 3.47
C THR A 21 10.01 11.15 2.49
N SER A 22 11.18 11.36 1.88
CA SER A 22 11.45 12.53 1.04
C SER A 22 11.56 12.17 -0.44
N THR A 23 10.91 11.09 -0.85
CA THR A 23 11.04 10.54 -2.20
C THR A 23 9.69 10.50 -2.90
N SER A 24 9.66 10.99 -4.15
CA SER A 24 8.49 10.84 -5.00
C SER A 24 8.46 9.45 -5.62
N ILE A 25 7.26 8.89 -5.82
CA ILE A 25 7.06 7.61 -6.50
C ILE A 25 7.52 7.66 -7.97
N GLU A 26 7.59 8.84 -8.57
CA GLU A 26 8.13 9.03 -9.93
C GLU A 26 9.67 9.00 -9.97
N ASP A 27 10.35 9.14 -8.82
CA ASP A 27 11.81 9.14 -8.75
C ASP A 27 12.39 7.73 -8.93
N GLN A 28 12.85 7.43 -10.14
CA GLN A 28 13.36 6.12 -10.55
C GLN A 28 14.70 5.71 -9.93
N ARG A 29 15.22 6.47 -8.96
CA ARG A 29 16.47 6.15 -8.24
C ARG A 29 16.26 5.22 -7.05
N ASN A 30 15.02 5.03 -6.60
CA ASN A 30 14.73 4.15 -5.45
C ASN A 30 13.99 2.88 -5.87
N GLN A 31 14.14 1.82 -5.06
CA GLN A 31 13.62 0.48 -5.38
C GLN A 31 12.08 0.44 -5.43
N ILE A 32 11.39 1.19 -4.56
CA ILE A 32 9.92 1.22 -4.53
C ILE A 32 9.37 1.82 -5.82
N SER A 33 9.95 2.92 -6.30
CA SER A 33 9.59 3.55 -7.58
C SER A 33 9.86 2.63 -8.77
N LEU A 34 10.96 1.89 -8.75
CA LEU A 34 11.26 0.90 -9.80
C LEU A 34 10.24 -0.24 -9.79
N PHE A 35 9.88 -0.78 -8.62
CA PHE A 35 8.81 -1.78 -8.53
C PHE A 35 7.48 -1.21 -9.04
N ALA A 36 7.07 -0.04 -8.56
CA ALA A 36 5.82 0.62 -8.98
C ALA A 36 5.76 0.83 -10.50
N LYS A 37 6.87 1.28 -11.12
CA LYS A 37 6.98 1.48 -12.57
C LYS A 37 6.86 0.17 -13.34
N HIS A 38 7.57 -0.87 -12.91
CA HIS A 38 7.65 -2.14 -13.64
C HIS A 38 6.50 -3.11 -13.35
N THR A 39 5.72 -2.87 -12.29
CA THR A 39 4.49 -3.62 -12.03
C THR A 39 3.43 -3.28 -13.08
N LYS A 40 3.04 -4.33 -13.80
CA LYS A 40 1.88 -4.32 -14.70
C LYS A 40 0.61 -4.28 -13.86
N GLY A 41 -0.18 -3.23 -14.05
CA GLY A 41 -1.44 -3.04 -13.36
C GLY A 41 -1.99 -1.66 -13.66
N ILE A 42 -3.31 -1.53 -13.63
CA ILE A 42 -3.97 -0.23 -13.79
C ILE A 42 -3.72 0.55 -12.50
N ASP A 43 -3.02 1.68 -12.63
CA ASP A 43 -2.89 2.59 -11.51
C ASP A 43 -4.27 3.14 -11.16
N VAL A 44 -4.69 2.98 -9.91
CA VAL A 44 -5.97 3.45 -9.38
C VAL A 44 -5.76 4.40 -8.20
N THR A 45 -4.57 4.97 -8.07
CA THR A 45 -4.28 6.00 -7.08
C THR A 45 -5.25 7.17 -7.29
N ASN A 46 -6.02 7.52 -6.25
CA ASN A 46 -7.03 8.59 -6.27
C ASN A 46 -8.18 8.42 -7.29
N ARG A 47 -8.43 7.20 -7.79
CA ARG A 47 -9.54 6.91 -8.72
C ARG A 47 -10.13 5.54 -8.48
N ARG A 48 -11.35 5.31 -8.98
CA ARG A 48 -12.02 4.01 -8.78
C ARG A 48 -11.43 2.94 -9.69
N ALA A 49 -11.33 1.72 -9.16
CA ALA A 49 -10.96 0.55 -9.95
C ALA A 49 -12.02 0.22 -11.03
N PRO A 50 -11.61 0.00 -12.28
CA PRO A 50 -12.49 -0.55 -13.33
C PRO A 50 -13.11 -1.87 -12.89
N ILE A 51 -14.29 -2.19 -13.42
CA ILE A 51 -15.05 -3.39 -13.00
C ILE A 51 -14.29 -4.67 -13.36
N ASP A 52 -13.74 -4.74 -14.57
CA ASP A 52 -13.11 -5.95 -15.13
C ASP A 52 -11.60 -6.05 -14.85
N ALA A 53 -11.04 -5.10 -14.11
CA ALA A 53 -9.62 -5.12 -13.79
C ALA A 53 -9.28 -6.23 -12.78
N THR A 54 -8.20 -6.96 -13.08
CA THR A 54 -7.65 -8.04 -12.24
C THR A 54 -6.33 -7.67 -11.57
N HIS A 55 -5.58 -6.75 -12.17
CA HIS A 55 -4.29 -6.28 -11.66
C HIS A 55 -4.31 -4.77 -11.54
N LEU A 56 -4.23 -4.29 -10.31
CA LEU A 56 -4.32 -2.90 -9.93
C LEU A 56 -3.07 -2.49 -9.18
N LYS A 57 -2.77 -1.19 -9.21
CA LYS A 57 -1.75 -0.62 -8.33
C LYS A 57 -2.16 0.72 -7.74
N MET A 58 -1.62 1.01 -6.57
CA MET A 58 -1.69 2.33 -5.93
C MET A 58 -0.29 2.76 -5.53
N CYS A 59 0.03 4.01 -5.79
CA CYS A 59 1.39 4.52 -5.82
C CYS A 59 1.42 5.83 -5.01
N PHE A 60 2.13 5.84 -3.89
CA PHE A 60 2.15 6.99 -2.98
C PHE A 60 3.55 7.57 -2.84
N ASP A 61 3.63 8.89 -2.97
CA ASP A 61 4.79 9.67 -2.58
C ASP A 61 5.05 9.57 -1.07
N GLY A 62 6.31 9.80 -0.69
CA GLY A 62 6.72 9.94 0.70
C GLY A 62 5.94 11.03 1.44
N CYS A 63 5.69 10.80 2.72
CA CYS A 63 4.98 11.75 3.57
C CYS A 63 5.68 13.12 3.66
N GLY A 64 7.01 13.18 3.60
CA GLY A 64 7.77 14.43 3.56
C GLY A 64 7.67 15.19 2.23
N VAL A 65 7.34 14.51 1.13
CA VAL A 65 7.03 15.16 -0.16
C VAL A 65 5.66 15.82 -0.12
N THR A 66 4.67 15.10 0.41
CA THR A 66 3.26 15.54 0.40
C THR A 66 2.91 16.48 1.55
N HIS A 67 3.59 16.35 2.70
CA HIS A 67 3.30 17.09 3.94
C HIS A 67 4.53 17.81 4.52
N GLY A 68 5.61 17.94 3.74
CA GLY A 68 6.79 18.72 4.12
C GLY A 68 7.39 18.31 5.47
N MET A 69 7.60 19.28 6.35
CA MET A 69 8.22 19.07 7.66
C MET A 69 7.40 18.15 8.58
N THR A 70 6.07 18.28 8.60
CA THR A 70 5.22 17.46 9.47
C THR A 70 5.17 16.01 9.00
N GLY A 71 5.17 15.80 7.68
CA GLY A 71 5.37 14.47 7.10
C GLY A 71 6.74 13.88 7.44
N THR A 72 7.79 14.70 7.38
CA THR A 72 9.16 14.27 7.67
C THR A 72 9.35 13.87 9.13
N LEU A 73 8.85 14.68 10.08
CA LEU A 73 9.05 14.46 11.51
C LEU A 73 8.03 13.46 12.09
N PHE A 74 6.77 13.57 11.70
CA PHE A 74 5.66 12.88 12.37
C PHE A 74 4.88 11.91 11.46
N ALA A 75 5.34 11.70 10.21
CA ALA A 75 4.70 10.78 9.25
C ALA A 75 3.25 11.14 8.94
N VAL A 76 2.90 12.42 9.04
CA VAL A 76 1.60 12.95 8.63
C VAL A 76 1.32 12.54 7.18
N GLY A 77 0.10 12.10 6.91
CA GLY A 77 -0.35 11.65 5.58
C GLY A 77 -0.32 10.13 5.37
N ILE A 78 0.50 9.36 6.10
CA ILE A 78 0.55 7.89 5.91
C ILE A 78 -0.79 7.23 6.24
N GLN A 79 -1.47 7.67 7.31
CA GLN A 79 -2.77 7.13 7.69
C GLN A 79 -3.84 7.41 6.62
N GLU A 80 -3.85 8.60 6.04
CA GLU A 80 -4.79 8.98 4.98
C GLU A 80 -4.58 8.13 3.72
N GLN A 81 -3.33 7.86 3.36
CA GLN A 81 -2.99 6.95 2.26
C GLN A 81 -3.47 5.52 2.57
N CYS A 82 -3.32 5.04 3.81
CA CYS A 82 -3.85 3.73 4.23
C CYS A 82 -5.38 3.67 4.15
N ASP A 83 -6.06 4.75 4.51
CA ASP A 83 -7.52 4.82 4.48
C ASP A 83 -8.06 4.76 3.04
N GLU A 84 -7.38 5.41 2.09
CA GLU A 84 -7.73 5.32 0.66
C GLU A 84 -7.52 3.90 0.12
N VAL A 85 -6.46 3.20 0.52
CA VAL A 85 -6.26 1.79 0.17
C VAL A 85 -7.38 0.92 0.77
N CYS A 86 -7.69 1.08 2.06
CA CYS A 86 -8.77 0.35 2.72
C CYS A 86 -10.11 0.55 2.02
N LYS A 87 -10.41 1.77 1.59
CA LYS A 87 -11.61 2.10 0.83
C LYS A 87 -11.65 1.37 -0.52
N GLN A 88 -10.55 1.33 -1.26
CA GLN A 88 -10.47 0.58 -2.52
C GLN A 88 -10.65 -0.93 -2.30
N VAL A 89 -9.99 -1.51 -1.28
CA VAL A 89 -10.16 -2.92 -0.93
C VAL A 89 -11.63 -3.23 -0.63
N ARG A 90 -12.31 -2.41 0.20
CA ARG A 90 -13.74 -2.59 0.49
C ARG A 90 -14.63 -2.51 -0.75
N LEU A 91 -14.33 -1.59 -1.68
CA LEU A 91 -15.06 -1.48 -2.94
C LEU A 91 -14.89 -2.73 -3.81
N LEU A 92 -13.69 -3.33 -3.81
CA LEU A 92 -13.40 -4.55 -4.55
C LEU A 92 -14.06 -5.77 -3.90
N THR A 93 -13.97 -5.93 -2.58
CA THR A 93 -14.61 -7.04 -1.86
C THR A 93 -16.14 -7.00 -1.98
N ASN A 94 -16.74 -5.80 -1.99
CA ASN A 94 -18.19 -5.64 -2.22
C ASN A 94 -18.66 -6.07 -3.62
N ARG A 95 -17.74 -6.25 -4.57
CA ARG A 95 -18.01 -6.82 -5.90
C ARG A 95 -17.84 -8.35 -5.93
N SER A 96 -17.87 -8.99 -4.76
CA SER A 96 -17.67 -10.45 -4.57
C SER A 96 -16.33 -10.93 -5.13
N LYS A 97 -15.29 -10.10 -5.00
CA LYS A 97 -13.92 -10.41 -5.39
C LYS A 97 -13.08 -10.71 -4.16
N HIS A 98 -12.28 -11.76 -4.21
CA HIS A 98 -11.18 -11.93 -3.26
C HIS A 98 -10.08 -10.93 -3.62
N VAL A 99 -9.49 -10.25 -2.63
CA VAL A 99 -8.49 -9.21 -2.86
C VAL A 99 -7.16 -9.61 -2.26
N ARG A 100 -6.16 -9.84 -3.11
CA ARG A 100 -4.77 -9.98 -2.68
C ARG A 100 -4.11 -8.62 -2.71
N VAL A 101 -3.73 -8.13 -1.54
CA VAL A 101 -3.03 -6.87 -1.36
C VAL A 101 -1.54 -7.16 -1.20
N ASN A 102 -0.72 -6.65 -2.12
CA ASN A 102 0.73 -6.73 -2.02
C ASN A 102 1.27 -5.34 -1.65
N CYS A 103 1.81 -5.18 -0.45
CA CYS A 103 2.32 -3.91 0.04
C CYS A 103 3.85 -3.88 0.03
N LEU A 104 4.41 -2.86 -0.60
CA LEU A 104 5.83 -2.58 -0.63
C LEU A 104 6.06 -1.16 -0.11
N GLY A 105 6.87 -1.01 0.93
CA GLY A 105 7.13 0.30 1.52
C GLY A 105 8.56 0.43 2.02
N LEU A 106 9.13 1.64 1.89
CA LEU A 106 10.48 1.99 2.34
C LEU A 106 10.43 3.00 3.50
N SER A 107 11.23 2.81 4.55
CA SER A 107 11.33 3.74 5.68
C SER A 107 9.96 4.00 6.32
N ARG A 108 9.52 5.25 6.41
CA ARG A 108 8.16 5.59 6.88
C ARG A 108 7.05 5.01 5.99
N GLY A 109 7.32 4.78 4.71
CA GLY A 109 6.42 4.04 3.83
C GLY A 109 6.20 2.59 4.26
N GLY A 110 7.22 1.95 4.86
CA GLY A 110 7.09 0.60 5.44
C GLY A 110 6.09 0.55 6.60
N ILE A 111 5.99 1.63 7.38
CA ILE A 111 4.96 1.78 8.44
C ILE A 111 3.55 1.82 7.87
N GLY A 112 3.37 2.40 6.67
CA GLY A 112 2.10 2.37 5.95
C GLY A 112 1.58 0.94 5.76
N GLY A 113 2.46 -0.03 5.49
CA GLY A 113 2.09 -1.44 5.41
C GLY A 113 1.51 -2.02 6.70
N PHE A 114 2.09 -1.70 7.86
CA PHE A 114 1.57 -2.15 9.16
C PHE A 114 0.26 -1.46 9.55
N LEU A 115 0.14 -0.15 9.27
CA LEU A 115 -1.11 0.59 9.49
C LEU A 115 -2.23 0.07 8.58
N LEU A 116 -1.90 -0.27 7.32
CA LEU A 116 -2.84 -0.92 6.43
C LEU A 116 -3.28 -2.28 6.97
N ALA A 117 -2.37 -3.11 7.46
CA ALA A 117 -2.71 -4.41 8.04
C ALA A 117 -3.75 -4.25 9.17
N LYS A 118 -3.57 -3.25 10.04
CA LYS A 118 -4.55 -2.90 11.09
C LYS A 118 -5.90 -2.44 10.51
N GLY A 119 -5.89 -1.66 9.43
CA GLY A 119 -7.10 -1.23 8.74
C GLY A 119 -7.88 -2.37 8.08
N LEU A 120 -7.15 -3.33 7.50
CA LEU A 120 -7.67 -4.52 6.83
C LEU A 120 -8.08 -5.63 7.80
N ALA A 121 -7.62 -5.62 9.04
CA ALA A 121 -8.04 -6.56 10.08
C ALA A 121 -9.56 -6.54 10.37
N ARG A 122 -10.28 -5.52 9.86
CA ARG A 122 -11.75 -5.42 9.93
C ARG A 122 -12.46 -6.13 8.77
N CYS A 123 -11.75 -6.52 7.71
CA CYS A 123 -12.28 -7.31 6.61
C CYS A 123 -12.45 -8.77 7.04
N ARG A 124 -13.31 -9.53 6.34
CA ARG A 124 -13.42 -10.97 6.60
C ARG A 124 -12.11 -11.65 6.17
N PRO A 125 -11.58 -12.61 6.96
CA PRO A 125 -10.33 -13.30 6.64
C PRO A 125 -10.31 -13.95 5.24
N ASP A 126 -11.46 -14.39 4.75
CA ASP A 126 -11.57 -15.04 3.44
C ASP A 126 -11.59 -14.06 2.25
N ASP A 127 -11.89 -12.79 2.50
CA ASP A 127 -12.06 -11.76 1.47
C ASP A 127 -10.73 -11.09 1.10
N VAL A 128 -9.75 -11.06 2.01
CA VAL A 128 -8.51 -10.30 1.84
C VAL A 128 -7.28 -11.11 2.26
N GLU A 129 -6.31 -11.20 1.36
CA GLU A 129 -4.95 -11.69 1.64
C GLU A 129 -4.00 -10.49 1.65
N LEU A 130 -3.09 -10.39 2.62
CA LEU A 130 -2.10 -9.32 2.69
C LEU A 130 -0.68 -9.90 2.67
N ASN A 131 0.10 -9.50 1.67
CA ASN A 131 1.54 -9.72 1.59
C ASN A 131 2.26 -8.41 1.87
N LEU A 132 3.25 -8.40 2.76
CA LEU A 132 3.97 -7.19 3.16
C LEU A 132 5.48 -7.35 2.96
N LEU A 133 6.08 -6.43 2.21
CA LEU A 133 7.51 -6.17 2.16
C LEU A 133 7.77 -4.77 2.74
N ALA A 134 8.19 -4.73 3.99
CA ALA A 134 8.60 -3.51 4.67
C ALA A 134 10.14 -3.41 4.67
N MET A 135 10.66 -2.44 3.92
CA MET A 135 12.09 -2.18 3.81
C MET A 135 12.50 -1.10 4.80
N ASP A 136 13.28 -1.49 5.81
CA ASP A 136 13.79 -0.60 6.87
C ASP A 136 12.69 0.28 7.50
N PRO A 137 11.60 -0.30 8.05
CA PRO A 137 10.45 0.48 8.51
C PRO A 137 10.81 1.40 9.70
N VAL A 138 10.56 2.71 9.55
CA VAL A 138 10.84 3.72 10.58
C VAL A 138 9.53 4.35 11.09
N PRO A 139 9.14 4.16 12.36
CA PRO A 139 7.93 4.76 12.94
C PRO A 139 7.86 6.28 12.80
N GLY A 140 6.64 6.80 12.65
CA GLY A 140 6.36 8.21 12.92
C GLY A 140 6.54 8.51 14.41
N ASN A 141 7.11 9.67 14.76
CA ASN A 141 7.39 10.11 16.14
C ASN A 141 8.54 9.37 16.83
N SER A 142 9.75 9.44 16.27
CA SER A 142 10.98 8.98 16.95
C SER A 142 11.41 9.88 18.13
N ILE A 143 10.67 10.95 18.40
CA ILE A 143 10.83 11.77 19.61
C ILE A 143 9.76 11.31 20.61
N LEU A 144 10.09 10.24 21.34
CA LEU A 144 9.42 9.99 22.61
C LEU A 144 10.16 10.85 23.64
N PHE A 145 9.53 11.93 24.10
CA PHE A 145 9.92 12.50 25.39
C PHE A 145 9.48 11.49 26.45
N GLN A 146 10.38 10.57 26.80
CA GLN A 146 10.27 9.77 28.02
C GLN A 146 10.86 10.56 29.19
#